data_AF-A0A950UQ24-F1
#
_entry.id   AF-A0A950UQ24-F1
#
_cell.length_a   1.000
_cell.length_b   1.000
_cell.length_c   1.000
_cell.angle_alpha   90.00
_cell.angle_beta   90.00
_cell.angle_gamma   90.00
#
_symmetry.space_group_name_H-M   'P 1'
#
loop_
_entity.id
_entity.type
_entity.pdbx_description
1 polymer ?
#
loop_
_entity_poly.entity_id
_entity_poly.type
_entity_poly.pdbx_seq_one_letter_code
_entity_poly.pdbx_strand_id
1 'polypeptide(L)'
;MTLAVVGGGLLLFALVVVWLARARRRERQLVEILDLPYGERDVPVEALTERGLVAGTVSIAGKMVDQFDTGGSLKSQLEEAHIPMRPGEFIIVSLAAGLALGAVLTGITGVWIFGVIGLLTGPLGGVAFLKRKITSRRNAFAEQLPDALSLIASSLSAGHTFLRAIQMMCEESEPPLSEEFARVVSETRLGDSVVDALARMAVRLQLRDLDWVVQAIRIQQTVGGKLADLLHTLADFIRAREEVRREVRVLTAEGRMSAWVLGGLPLFLLLAIQVIDPEYMKPMFQGWGIAVLAATAASVAAGTGIIFRMVKIEV
;
A
#
# COMPACT_ATOMS: atom_id res chain seq x y z
N MET A 1 17.29 -26.66 -20.78
CA MET A 1 17.73 -26.11 -19.48
C MET A 1 16.88 -24.92 -19.04
N THR A 2 16.56 -23.98 -19.94
CA THR A 2 15.70 -22.80 -19.68
C THR A 2 14.29 -23.12 -19.16
N LEU A 3 13.56 -24.06 -19.79
CA LEU A 3 12.21 -24.47 -19.34
C LEU A 3 12.17 -25.08 -17.93
N ALA A 4 13.23 -25.77 -17.52
CA ALA A 4 13.33 -26.37 -16.18
C ALA A 4 13.56 -25.29 -15.09
N VAL A 5 14.30 -24.22 -15.43
CA VAL A 5 14.54 -23.08 -14.52
C VAL A 5 13.28 -22.23 -14.33
N VAL A 6 12.54 -21.97 -15.42
CA VAL A 6 11.23 -21.27 -15.35
C VAL A 6 10.21 -22.10 -14.56
N GLY A 7 10.10 -23.40 -14.86
CA GLY A 7 9.18 -24.30 -14.18
C GLY A 7 9.50 -24.47 -12.69
N GLY A 8 10.79 -24.59 -12.34
CA GLY A 8 11.23 -24.70 -10.95
C GLY A 8 10.93 -23.45 -10.12
N GLY A 9 11.14 -22.25 -10.68
CA GLY A 9 10.85 -20.99 -9.98
C GLY A 9 9.35 -20.78 -9.69
N LEU A 10 8.49 -21.09 -10.67
CA LEU A 10 7.04 -21.00 -10.52
C LEU A 10 6.48 -22.06 -9.56
N LEU A 11 7.02 -23.29 -9.60
CA LEU A 11 6.64 -24.34 -8.65
C LEU A 11 7.06 -24.01 -7.22
N LEU A 12 8.25 -23.43 -7.03
CA LEU A 12 8.74 -23.02 -5.72
C LEU A 12 7.90 -21.87 -5.15
N PHE A 13 7.49 -20.90 -5.99
CA PHE A 13 6.52 -19.86 -5.60
C PHE A 13 5.16 -20.43 -5.23
N ALA A 14 4.60 -21.30 -6.08
CA ALA A 14 3.31 -21.94 -5.82
C ALA A 14 3.36 -22.78 -4.54
N LEU A 15 4.46 -23.50 -4.29
CA LEU A 15 4.68 -24.26 -3.06
C LEU A 15 4.75 -23.34 -1.83
N VAL A 16 5.46 -22.22 -1.89
CA VAL A 16 5.54 -21.25 -0.78
C VAL A 16 4.18 -20.61 -0.51
N VAL A 17 3.44 -20.22 -1.56
CA VAL A 17 2.10 -19.63 -1.43
C VAL A 17 1.10 -20.64 -0.88
N VAL A 18 1.11 -21.88 -1.37
CA VAL A 18 0.23 -22.96 -0.88
C VAL A 18 0.59 -23.36 0.55
N TRP A 19 1.89 -23.42 0.88
CA TRP A 19 2.38 -23.73 2.22
C TRP A 19 1.98 -22.64 3.23
N LEU A 20 2.10 -21.36 2.87
CA LEU A 20 1.62 -20.24 3.70
C LEU A 20 0.09 -20.18 3.77
N ALA A 21 -0.63 -20.47 2.67
CA ALA A 21 -2.08 -20.57 2.69
C ALA A 21 -2.57 -21.70 3.60
N ARG A 22 -1.85 -22.83 3.65
CA ARG A 22 -2.09 -23.93 4.60
C ARG A 22 -1.77 -23.52 6.04
N ALA A 23 -0.64 -22.84 6.27
CA ALA A 23 -0.28 -22.33 7.60
C ALA A 23 -1.35 -21.36 8.14
N ARG A 24 -1.87 -20.47 7.30
CA ARG A 24 -2.93 -19.50 7.64
C ARG A 24 -4.27 -20.13 7.96
N ARG A 25 -4.67 -21.20 7.27
CA ARG A 25 -5.95 -21.89 7.56
C ARG A 25 -5.96 -22.51 8.96
N ARG A 26 -4.79 -22.88 9.52
CA ARG A 26 -4.67 -23.47 10.87
C ARG A 26 -4.68 -22.44 12.01
N GLU A 27 -4.30 -21.18 11.79
CA GLU A 27 -4.40 -20.13 12.84
C GLU A 27 -5.84 -19.70 13.12
N ARG A 28 -6.73 -19.71 12.10
CA ARG A 28 -8.17 -19.45 12.33
C ARG A 28 -8.84 -20.50 13.23
N GLN A 29 -8.40 -21.76 13.13
CA GLN A 29 -8.85 -22.83 14.02
C GLN A 29 -8.36 -22.63 15.47
N LEU A 30 -7.25 -21.94 15.69
CA LEU A 30 -6.73 -21.68 17.05
C LEU A 30 -7.45 -20.54 17.76
N VAL A 31 -7.91 -19.50 17.03
CA VAL A 31 -8.78 -18.45 17.59
C VAL A 31 -10.15 -19.02 17.96
N GLU A 32 -10.67 -19.92 17.13
CA GLU A 32 -11.90 -20.68 17.41
C GLU A 32 -11.76 -21.61 18.62
N ILE A 33 -10.55 -22.13 18.90
CA ILE A 33 -10.26 -22.94 20.09
C ILE A 33 -10.11 -22.08 21.36
N LEU A 34 -9.65 -20.82 21.25
CA LEU A 34 -9.52 -19.91 22.40
C LEU A 34 -10.85 -19.28 22.86
N ASP A 35 -11.86 -19.22 21.98
CA ASP A 35 -13.23 -18.79 22.31
C ASP A 35 -14.10 -19.92 22.88
N LEU A 36 -13.56 -21.15 23.03
CA LEU A 36 -14.31 -22.24 23.65
C LEU A 36 -14.29 -22.11 25.18
N PRO A 37 -15.44 -22.27 25.86
CA PRO A 37 -15.45 -22.43 27.31
C PRO A 37 -14.55 -23.61 27.68
N TYR A 38 -13.66 -23.39 28.65
CA TYR A 38 -12.59 -24.30 29.03
C TYR A 38 -13.02 -25.77 29.05
N GLY A 39 -12.34 -26.59 28.24
CA GLY A 39 -12.31 -28.04 28.34
C GLY A 39 -13.24 -28.77 27.37
N GLU A 40 -12.71 -29.17 26.21
CA GLU A 40 -12.93 -30.50 25.60
C GLU A 40 -12.25 -30.57 24.24
N ARG A 41 -10.95 -30.95 24.26
CA ARG A 41 -10.27 -31.80 23.26
C ARG A 41 -8.77 -31.80 23.54
N ASP A 42 -8.24 -32.98 23.84
CA ASP A 42 -6.79 -33.19 23.85
C ASP A 42 -6.24 -33.01 22.44
N VAL A 43 -5.36 -32.03 22.28
CA VAL A 43 -4.68 -31.75 21.02
C VAL A 43 -3.48 -32.69 20.92
N PRO A 44 -3.39 -33.58 19.90
CA PRO A 44 -2.27 -34.51 19.79
C PRO A 44 -0.94 -33.75 19.62
N VAL A 45 0.02 -34.06 20.50
CA VAL A 45 1.33 -33.40 20.65
C VAL A 45 2.18 -33.44 19.36
N GLU A 46 1.91 -34.38 18.45
CA GLU A 46 2.57 -34.48 17.14
C GLU A 46 2.33 -33.26 16.22
N ALA A 47 1.20 -32.55 16.38
CA ALA A 47 0.92 -31.30 15.66
C ALA A 47 1.82 -30.12 16.11
N LEU A 48 2.54 -30.27 17.22
CA LEU A 48 3.52 -29.30 17.71
C LEU A 48 4.93 -29.57 17.17
N THR A 49 5.23 -30.77 16.65
CA THR A 49 6.57 -31.17 16.20
C THR A 49 6.88 -30.70 14.77
N GLU A 50 5.88 -30.62 13.89
CA GLU A 50 5.99 -29.96 12.57
C GLU A 50 6.32 -28.46 12.68
N ARG A 51 6.17 -27.86 13.88
CA ARG A 51 6.56 -26.46 14.15
C ARG A 51 8.07 -26.25 14.07
N GLY A 52 8.92 -27.26 14.22
CA GLY A 52 10.37 -27.08 14.39
C GLY A 52 11.09 -26.42 13.20
N LEU A 53 10.80 -26.86 11.97
CA LEU A 53 11.42 -26.33 10.75
C LEU A 53 10.82 -24.99 10.30
N VAL A 54 9.51 -24.82 10.50
CA VAL A 54 8.75 -23.63 10.11
C VAL A 54 9.00 -22.47 11.08
N ALA A 55 8.91 -22.74 12.39
CA ALA A 55 9.26 -21.76 13.41
C ALA A 55 10.76 -21.45 13.38
N GLY A 56 11.61 -22.43 13.04
CA GLY A 56 13.04 -22.22 12.82
C GLY A 56 13.31 -21.17 11.74
N THR A 57 12.79 -21.36 10.52
CA THR A 57 13.00 -20.43 9.40
C THR A 57 12.32 -19.07 9.59
N VAL A 58 11.10 -19.04 10.15
CA VAL A 58 10.38 -17.80 10.48
C VAL A 58 11.06 -17.05 11.64
N SER A 59 11.67 -17.74 12.61
CA SER A 59 12.41 -17.09 13.71
C SER A 59 13.77 -16.56 13.27
N ILE A 60 14.46 -17.21 12.33
CA ILE A 60 15.72 -16.72 11.76
C ILE A 60 15.45 -15.50 10.88
N ALA A 61 14.42 -15.55 10.03
CA ALA A 61 13.96 -14.39 9.27
C ALA A 61 13.52 -13.25 10.20
N GLY A 62 12.76 -13.56 11.26
CA GLY A 62 12.37 -12.59 12.30
C GLY A 62 13.57 -11.95 13.00
N LYS A 63 14.58 -12.72 13.39
CA LYS A 63 15.80 -12.20 14.01
C LYS A 63 16.64 -11.33 13.07
N MET A 64 16.72 -11.66 11.78
CA MET A 64 17.39 -10.80 10.78
C MET A 64 16.61 -9.50 10.56
N VAL A 65 15.28 -9.56 10.62
CA VAL A 65 14.42 -8.38 10.51
C VAL A 65 14.55 -7.50 11.73
N ASP A 66 14.53 -8.05 12.94
CA ASP A 66 14.73 -7.29 14.17
C ASP A 66 16.12 -6.62 14.23
N GLN A 67 17.11 -7.18 13.52
CA GLN A 67 18.47 -6.63 13.41
C GLN A 67 18.59 -5.49 12.37
N PHE A 68 17.74 -5.44 11.34
CA PHE A 68 17.70 -4.36 10.33
C PHE A 68 16.55 -3.35 10.53
N ASP A 69 15.45 -3.75 11.18
CA ASP A 69 14.27 -2.97 11.54
C ASP A 69 14.27 -2.70 13.06
N THR A 70 15.33 -2.04 13.54
CA THR A 70 15.53 -1.63 14.94
C THR A 70 14.38 -0.73 15.49
N GLY A 71 13.43 -0.32 14.66
CA GLY A 71 12.29 0.54 15.02
C GLY A 71 10.91 -0.13 15.05
N GLY A 72 10.78 -1.42 14.74
CA GLY A 72 9.47 -2.10 14.67
C GLY A 72 8.54 -1.55 13.57
N SER A 73 9.12 -0.93 12.53
CA SER A 73 8.38 -0.19 11.51
C SER A 73 7.61 -1.11 10.56
N LEU A 74 8.05 -2.34 10.35
CA LEU A 74 7.40 -3.28 9.45
C LEU A 74 6.15 -3.90 10.08
N LYS A 75 6.18 -4.17 11.39
CA LYS A 75 5.00 -4.63 12.13
C LYS A 75 3.90 -3.58 12.13
N SER A 76 4.25 -2.33 12.46
CA SER A 76 3.28 -1.22 12.44
C SER A 76 2.73 -0.95 11.03
N GLN A 77 3.57 -1.04 9.99
CA GLN A 77 3.11 -0.93 8.60
C GLN A 77 2.19 -2.07 8.16
N LEU A 78 2.43 -3.31 8.61
CA LEU A 78 1.55 -4.44 8.31
C LEU A 78 0.19 -4.32 9.03
N GLU A 79 0.20 -3.87 10.29
CA GLU A 79 -1.02 -3.53 11.04
C GLU A 79 -1.79 -2.40 10.35
N GLU A 80 -1.09 -1.33 9.92
CA GLU A 80 -1.69 -0.21 9.19
C GLU A 80 -2.28 -0.64 7.85
N ALA A 81 -1.63 -1.58 7.15
CA ALA A 81 -2.11 -2.16 5.90
C ALA A 81 -3.24 -3.20 6.09
N HIS A 82 -3.64 -3.48 7.33
CA HIS A 82 -4.57 -4.54 7.72
C HIS A 82 -4.21 -5.89 7.10
N ILE A 83 -2.92 -6.21 7.04
CA ILE A 83 -2.43 -7.49 6.54
C ILE A 83 -2.22 -8.39 7.76
N PRO A 84 -3.00 -9.48 7.92
CA PRO A 84 -2.77 -10.46 8.97
C PRO A 84 -1.55 -11.32 8.58
N MET A 85 -0.36 -10.71 8.63
CA MET A 85 0.93 -11.32 8.32
C MET A 85 1.90 -10.96 9.43
N ARG A 86 2.67 -11.96 9.87
CA ARG A 86 3.86 -11.69 10.68
C ARG A 86 4.94 -11.04 9.79
N PRO A 87 5.79 -10.15 10.32
CA PRO A 87 6.88 -9.54 9.55
C PRO A 87 7.77 -10.57 8.83
N GLY A 88 8.08 -11.69 9.51
CA GLY A 88 8.85 -12.79 8.92
C GLY A 88 8.15 -13.51 7.76
N GLU A 89 6.83 -13.70 7.83
CA GLU A 89 6.06 -14.30 6.73
C GLU A 89 6.07 -13.40 5.50
N PHE A 90 5.91 -12.09 5.69
CA PHE A 90 5.92 -11.13 4.59
C PHE A 90 7.24 -11.12 3.82
N ILE A 91 8.36 -11.24 4.53
CA ILE A 91 9.68 -11.28 3.89
C ILE A 91 9.91 -12.58 3.15
N ILE A 92 9.48 -13.72 3.70
CA ILE A 92 9.55 -15.00 3.00
C ILE A 92 8.72 -14.97 1.71
N VAL A 93 7.50 -14.40 1.75
CA VAL A 93 6.65 -14.24 0.55
C VAL A 93 7.31 -13.34 -0.48
N SER A 94 7.78 -12.16 -0.07
CA SER A 94 8.37 -11.19 -0.99
C SER A 94 9.67 -11.71 -1.61
N LEU A 95 10.50 -12.42 -0.84
CA LEU A 95 11.69 -13.08 -1.33
C LEU A 95 11.37 -14.22 -2.30
N ALA A 96 10.40 -15.08 -1.96
CA ALA A 96 9.94 -16.15 -2.85
C ALA A 96 9.36 -15.60 -4.15
N ALA A 97 8.60 -14.50 -4.09
CA ALA A 97 8.08 -13.81 -5.26
C ALA A 97 9.20 -13.26 -6.15
N GLY A 98 10.22 -12.62 -5.55
CA GLY A 98 11.39 -12.10 -6.27
C GLY A 98 12.21 -13.20 -6.94
N LEU A 99 12.47 -14.29 -6.23
CA LEU A 99 13.18 -15.46 -6.77
C LEU A 99 12.43 -16.11 -7.92
N ALA A 100 11.11 -16.24 -7.81
CA ALA A 100 10.27 -16.78 -8.87
C ALA A 100 10.32 -15.89 -10.11
N LEU A 101 10.18 -14.57 -9.93
CA LEU A 101 10.28 -13.60 -11.00
C LEU A 101 11.66 -13.65 -11.66
N GLY A 102 12.73 -13.69 -10.87
CA GLY A 102 14.12 -13.80 -11.36
C GLY A 102 14.38 -15.09 -12.13
N ALA A 103 13.85 -16.22 -11.68
CA ALA A 103 13.97 -17.50 -12.37
C ALA A 103 13.21 -17.52 -13.71
N VAL A 104 12.01 -16.93 -13.75
CA VAL A 104 11.23 -16.76 -14.99
C VAL A 104 12.00 -15.88 -15.99
N LEU A 105 12.48 -14.71 -15.54
CA LEU A 105 13.22 -13.79 -16.40
C LEU A 105 14.54 -14.39 -16.91
N THR A 106 15.28 -15.10 -16.05
CA THR A 106 16.52 -15.80 -16.45
C THR A 106 16.23 -16.90 -17.46
N GLY A 107 15.12 -17.63 -17.32
CA GLY A 107 14.77 -18.70 -18.25
C GLY A 107 14.25 -18.21 -19.60
N ILE A 108 13.67 -17.00 -19.67
CA ILE A 108 13.27 -16.36 -20.94
C ILE A 108 14.48 -15.75 -21.67
N THR A 109 15.37 -15.08 -20.93
CA THR A 109 16.48 -14.30 -21.52
C THR A 109 17.80 -15.06 -21.63
N GLY A 110 17.99 -16.14 -20.85
CA GLY A 110 19.24 -16.89 -20.77
C GLY A 110 20.35 -16.20 -19.96
N VAL A 111 20.09 -15.03 -19.37
CA VAL A 111 21.10 -14.22 -18.66
C VAL A 111 20.96 -14.40 -17.15
N TRP A 112 21.98 -14.96 -16.51
CA TRP A 112 22.01 -15.27 -15.06
C TRP A 112 21.85 -14.04 -14.15
N ILE A 113 22.19 -12.86 -14.65
CA ILE A 113 22.09 -11.58 -13.93
C ILE A 113 20.65 -11.26 -13.52
N PHE A 114 19.64 -11.71 -14.27
CA PHE A 114 18.23 -11.51 -13.91
C PHE A 114 17.81 -12.32 -12.68
N GLY A 115 18.48 -13.43 -12.39
CA GLY A 115 18.26 -14.20 -11.17
C GLY A 115 18.73 -13.43 -9.92
N VAL A 116 19.89 -12.77 -10.02
CA VAL A 116 20.44 -11.92 -8.96
C VAL A 116 19.57 -10.67 -8.77
N ILE A 117 19.06 -10.08 -9.86
CA ILE A 117 18.11 -8.96 -9.80
C ILE A 117 16.79 -9.39 -9.15
N GLY A 118 16.29 -10.60 -9.42
CA GLY A 118 15.10 -11.15 -8.76
C GLY A 118 15.22 -11.23 -7.25
N LEU A 119 16.39 -11.67 -6.76
CA LEU A 119 16.69 -11.75 -5.32
C LEU A 119 16.60 -10.38 -4.62
N LEU A 120 17.07 -9.31 -5.29
CA LEU A 120 17.03 -7.95 -4.74
C LEU A 120 15.67 -7.26 -4.92
N THR A 121 14.99 -7.52 -6.03
CA THR A 121 13.70 -6.88 -6.36
C THR A 121 12.53 -7.43 -5.56
N GLY A 122 12.59 -8.67 -5.06
CA GLY A 122 11.54 -9.26 -4.22
C GLY A 122 11.25 -8.45 -2.94
N PRO A 123 12.22 -8.29 -2.03
CA PRO A 123 12.04 -7.50 -0.80
C PRO A 123 11.69 -6.04 -1.08
N LEU A 124 12.34 -5.40 -2.07
CA LEU A 124 12.05 -4.02 -2.46
C LEU A 124 10.62 -3.86 -3.01
N GLY A 125 10.19 -4.80 -3.85
CA GLY A 125 8.84 -4.85 -4.41
C GLY A 125 7.79 -5.08 -3.33
N GLY A 126 8.09 -5.93 -2.34
CA GLY A 126 7.26 -6.13 -1.15
C GLY A 126 7.05 -4.82 -0.39
N VAL A 127 8.13 -4.13 -0.01
CA VAL A 127 8.03 -2.84 0.69
C VAL A 127 7.26 -1.81 -0.14
N ALA A 128 7.50 -1.73 -1.46
CA ALA A 128 6.77 -0.82 -2.34
C ALA A 128 5.26 -1.15 -2.39
N PHE A 129 4.90 -2.44 -2.45
CA PHE A 129 3.52 -2.90 -2.39
C PHE A 129 2.86 -2.53 -1.06
N LEU A 130 3.56 -2.74 0.06
CA LEU A 130 3.05 -2.40 1.40
C LEU A 130 2.77 -0.91 1.52
N LYS A 131 3.73 -0.06 1.13
CA LYS A 131 3.56 1.39 1.11
C LYS A 131 2.40 1.82 0.22
N ARG A 132 2.25 1.21 -0.96
CA ARG A 132 1.13 1.48 -1.87
C ARG A 132 -0.20 1.11 -1.24
N LYS A 133 -0.30 -0.03 -0.54
CA LYS A 133 -1.52 -0.47 0.14
C LYS A 133 -1.88 0.45 1.31
N ILE A 134 -0.90 0.85 2.13
CA ILE A 134 -1.09 1.84 3.21
C ILE A 134 -1.62 3.15 2.64
N THR A 135 -0.94 3.68 1.61
CA THR A 135 -1.34 4.93 0.96
C THR A 135 -2.74 4.84 0.37
N SER A 136 -3.08 3.71 -0.27
CA SER A 136 -4.42 3.48 -0.82
C SER A 136 -5.49 3.49 0.28
N ARG A 137 -5.21 2.89 1.43
CA ARG A 137 -6.14 2.86 2.57
C ARG A 137 -6.32 4.24 3.20
N ARG A 138 -5.22 4.99 3.37
CA ARG A 138 -5.26 6.39 3.83
C ARG A 138 -6.06 7.28 2.87
N ASN A 139 -5.89 7.10 1.56
CA ASN A 139 -6.66 7.84 0.57
C ASN A 139 -8.15 7.50 0.63
N ALA A 140 -8.50 6.21 0.76
CA ALA A 140 -9.90 5.79 0.92
C ALA A 140 -10.54 6.41 2.18
N PHE A 141 -9.80 6.46 3.30
CA PHE A 141 -10.26 7.16 4.50
C PHE A 141 -10.47 8.66 4.24
N ALA A 142 -9.52 9.32 3.57
CA ALA A 142 -9.59 10.75 3.28
C ALA A 142 -10.76 11.11 2.34
N GLU A 143 -11.08 10.24 1.39
CA GLU A 143 -12.23 10.39 0.49
C GLU A 143 -13.57 10.28 1.25
N GLN A 144 -13.65 9.41 2.26
CA GLN A 144 -14.86 9.21 3.09
C GLN A 144 -15.04 10.28 4.19
N LEU A 145 -13.96 10.99 4.55
CA LEU A 145 -13.95 11.94 5.67
C LEU A 145 -15.01 13.07 5.57
N PRO A 146 -15.23 13.75 4.43
CA PRO A 146 -16.20 14.84 4.37
C PRO A 146 -17.65 14.39 4.61
N ASP A 147 -18.00 13.19 4.14
CA ASP A 147 -19.32 12.62 4.34
C ASP A 147 -19.52 12.22 5.80
N ALA A 148 -18.49 11.62 6.43
CA ALA A 148 -18.51 11.35 7.87
C ALA A 148 -18.68 12.63 8.71
N LEU A 149 -17.98 13.71 8.37
CA LEU A 149 -18.14 15.00 9.06
C LEU A 149 -19.55 15.57 8.89
N SER A 150 -20.14 15.43 7.70
CA SER A 150 -21.52 15.85 7.43
C SER A 150 -22.54 15.06 8.26
N LEU A 151 -22.40 13.74 8.34
CA LEU A 151 -23.27 12.87 9.15
C LEU A 151 -23.18 13.20 10.64
N ILE A 152 -21.97 13.45 11.15
CA ILE A 152 -21.76 13.87 12.53
C ILE A 152 -22.39 15.25 12.76
N ALA A 153 -22.21 16.20 11.84
CA ALA A 153 -22.78 17.53 11.93
C ALA A 153 -24.32 17.53 11.94
N SER A 154 -24.95 16.74 11.07
CA SER A 154 -26.41 16.55 11.04
C SER A 154 -26.93 15.91 12.33
N SER A 155 -26.21 14.92 12.86
CA SER A 155 -26.55 14.27 14.13
C SER A 155 -26.46 15.23 15.33
N LEU A 156 -25.42 16.06 15.38
CA LEU A 156 -25.26 17.12 16.38
C LEU A 156 -26.37 18.17 16.26
N SER A 157 -26.75 18.53 15.03
CA SER A 157 -27.85 19.47 14.76
C SER A 157 -29.20 18.92 15.24
N ALA A 158 -29.38 17.60 15.18
CA ALA A 158 -30.53 16.90 15.75
C ALA A 158 -30.50 16.78 17.28
N GLY A 159 -29.47 17.32 17.94
CA GLY A 159 -29.34 17.35 19.40
C GLY A 159 -28.65 16.13 20.02
N HIS A 160 -28.08 15.22 19.21
CA HIS A 160 -27.29 14.11 19.75
C HIS A 160 -25.96 14.60 20.34
N THR A 161 -25.44 13.86 21.31
CA THR A 161 -24.09 14.10 21.84
C THR A 161 -23.04 13.79 20.78
N PHE A 162 -21.87 14.41 20.86
CA PHE A 162 -20.78 14.20 19.90
C PHE A 162 -20.35 12.74 19.80
N LEU A 163 -20.25 12.04 20.95
CA LEU A 163 -19.94 10.61 20.95
C LEU A 163 -21.04 9.76 20.27
N ARG A 164 -22.32 10.10 20.46
CA ARG A 164 -23.42 9.39 19.81
C ARG A 164 -23.44 9.64 18.30
N ALA A 165 -23.15 10.86 17.88
CA ALA A 165 -23.01 11.22 16.46
C ALA A 165 -21.89 10.40 15.77
N ILE A 166 -20.73 10.25 16.43
CA ILE A 166 -19.64 9.40 15.94
C ILE A 166 -20.07 7.93 15.84
N GLN A 167 -20.81 7.41 16.83
CA GLN A 167 -21.31 6.03 16.81
C GLN A 167 -22.24 5.77 15.62
N MET A 168 -23.20 6.67 15.37
CA MET A 168 -24.15 6.53 14.25
C MET A 168 -23.43 6.59 12.90
N MET A 169 -22.51 7.54 12.73
CA MET A 169 -21.67 7.62 11.52
C MET A 169 -20.84 6.33 11.34
N CYS A 170 -20.32 5.75 12.43
CA CYS A 170 -19.56 4.51 12.39
C CYS A 170 -20.40 3.30 11.97
N GLU A 171 -21.70 3.28 12.31
CA GLU A 171 -22.66 2.25 11.90
C GLU A 171 -23.03 2.37 10.42
N GLU A 172 -23.03 3.58 9.85
CA GLU A 172 -23.35 3.85 8.44
C GLU A 172 -22.15 3.77 7.49
N SER A 173 -20.92 3.83 8.00
CA SER A 173 -19.71 3.92 7.18
C SER A 173 -19.03 2.57 6.92
N GLU A 174 -18.43 2.44 5.73
CA GLU A 174 -17.61 1.27 5.39
C GLU A 174 -16.16 1.40 5.89
N PRO A 175 -15.42 0.28 6.03
CA PRO A 175 -13.97 0.33 6.24
C PRO A 175 -13.27 1.08 5.10
N PRO A 176 -12.19 1.84 5.36
CA PRO A 176 -11.42 1.90 6.61
C PRO A 176 -11.93 2.90 7.65
N LEU A 177 -12.92 3.74 7.32
CA LEU A 177 -13.35 4.82 8.21
C LEU A 177 -14.04 4.30 9.46
N SER A 178 -14.98 3.35 9.33
CA SER A 178 -15.66 2.78 10.50
C SER A 178 -14.71 2.07 11.47
N GLU A 179 -13.67 1.39 10.99
CA GLU A 179 -12.69 0.72 11.86
C GLU A 179 -11.91 1.70 12.75
N GLU A 180 -11.43 2.82 12.18
CA GLU A 180 -10.66 3.81 12.92
C GLU A 180 -11.52 4.60 13.90
N PHE A 181 -12.75 4.98 13.50
CA PHE A 181 -13.68 5.63 14.41
C PHE A 181 -14.26 4.68 15.46
N ALA A 182 -14.42 3.38 15.16
CA ALA A 182 -14.77 2.37 16.17
C ALA A 182 -13.68 2.26 17.25
N ARG A 183 -12.40 2.40 16.86
CA ARG A 183 -11.30 2.49 17.82
C ARG A 183 -11.41 3.75 18.68
N VAL A 184 -11.73 4.90 18.10
CA VAL A 184 -11.98 6.16 18.86
C VAL A 184 -13.13 5.99 19.86
N VAL A 185 -14.23 5.37 19.46
CA VAL A 185 -15.37 5.07 20.36
C VAL A 185 -14.93 4.14 21.48
N SER A 186 -14.12 3.13 21.18
CA SER A 186 -13.61 2.18 22.17
C SER A 186 -12.65 2.84 23.17
N GLU A 187 -11.71 3.66 22.70
CA GLU A 187 -10.82 4.46 23.54
C GLU A 187 -11.62 5.39 24.46
N THR A 188 -12.66 6.04 23.94
CA THR A 188 -13.55 6.91 24.74
C THR A 188 -14.29 6.13 25.82
N ARG A 189 -14.76 4.91 25.53
CA ARG A 189 -15.42 4.04 26.53
C ARG A 189 -14.49 3.61 27.67
N LEU A 190 -13.18 3.61 27.43
CA LEU A 190 -12.15 3.32 28.43
C LEU A 190 -11.77 4.56 29.27
N GLY A 191 -12.42 5.70 29.04
CA GLY A 191 -12.25 6.92 29.85
C GLY A 191 -11.45 8.02 29.18
N ASP A 192 -10.95 7.81 27.96
CA ASP A 192 -10.28 8.88 27.21
C ASP A 192 -11.27 9.95 26.72
N SER A 193 -10.79 11.18 26.55
CA SER A 193 -11.58 12.23 25.91
C SER A 193 -11.72 11.93 24.41
N VAL A 194 -12.90 12.24 23.83
CA VAL A 194 -13.14 12.04 22.39
C VAL A 194 -12.11 12.78 21.55
N VAL A 195 -11.72 13.99 21.94
CA VAL A 195 -10.77 14.83 21.20
C VAL A 195 -9.36 14.26 21.24
N ASP A 196 -8.94 13.67 22.37
CA ASP A 196 -7.62 13.05 22.48
C ASP A 196 -7.55 11.71 21.74
N ALA A 197 -8.64 10.93 21.75
CA ALA A 197 -8.76 9.73 20.92
C ALA A 197 -8.72 10.08 19.41
N LEU A 198 -9.41 11.14 18.99
CA LEU A 198 -9.32 11.67 17.61
C LEU A 198 -7.90 12.16 17.27
N ALA A 199 -7.20 12.82 18.21
CA ALA A 199 -5.83 13.27 17.99
C ALA A 199 -4.86 12.10 17.80
N ARG A 200 -5.01 11.01 18.57
CA ARG A 200 -4.23 9.79 18.36
C ARG A 200 -4.54 9.14 17.02
N MET A 201 -5.81 9.13 16.59
CA MET A 201 -6.19 8.68 15.25
C MET A 201 -5.51 9.50 14.15
N ALA A 202 -5.47 10.83 14.30
CA ALA A 202 -4.81 11.72 13.34
C ALA A 202 -3.30 11.45 13.22
N VAL A 203 -2.61 11.25 14.36
CA VAL A 203 -1.20 10.84 14.40
C VAL A 203 -0.95 9.49 13.72
N ARG A 204 -1.86 8.51 13.91
CA ARG A 204 -1.74 7.18 13.28
C ARG A 204 -1.92 7.25 11.76
N LEU A 205 -2.96 7.94 11.29
CA LEU A 205 -3.29 8.01 9.87
C LEU A 205 -2.39 8.96 9.07
N GLN A 206 -1.74 9.92 9.75
CA GLN A 206 -0.86 10.93 9.15
C GLN A 206 -1.54 11.68 8.00
N LEU A 207 -2.81 12.02 8.20
CA LEU A 207 -3.63 12.76 7.24
C LEU A 207 -3.73 14.23 7.67
N ARG A 208 -3.15 15.12 6.87
CA ARG A 208 -3.11 16.56 7.15
C ARG A 208 -4.51 17.18 7.38
N ASP A 209 -5.48 16.77 6.56
CA ASP A 209 -6.86 17.27 6.65
C ASP A 209 -7.52 16.80 7.97
N LEU A 210 -7.22 15.59 8.44
CA LEU A 210 -7.71 15.09 9.72
C LEU A 210 -7.07 15.83 10.91
N ASP A 211 -5.76 16.10 10.87
CA ASP A 211 -5.08 16.90 11.91
C ASP A 211 -5.75 18.28 12.06
N TRP A 212 -6.07 18.94 10.94
CA TRP A 212 -6.73 20.24 10.94
C TRP A 212 -8.13 20.17 11.53
N VAL A 213 -8.90 19.13 11.16
CA VAL A 213 -10.24 18.90 11.71
C VAL A 213 -10.18 18.71 13.23
N VAL A 214 -9.27 17.89 13.73
CA VAL A 214 -9.15 17.63 15.18
C VAL A 214 -8.76 18.91 15.94
N GLN A 215 -7.84 19.71 15.39
CA GLN A 215 -7.46 20.99 16.01
C GLN A 215 -8.61 21.98 16.03
N ALA A 216 -9.37 22.10 14.93
CA ALA A 216 -10.56 22.94 14.87
C ALA A 216 -11.62 22.51 15.91
N ILE A 217 -11.86 21.21 16.05
CA ILE A 217 -12.77 20.66 17.07
C ILE A 217 -12.29 21.00 18.48
N ARG A 218 -10.99 20.85 18.77
CA ARG A 218 -10.40 21.15 20.09
C ARG A 218 -10.58 22.63 20.46
N ILE A 219 -10.32 23.53 19.51
CA ILE A 219 -10.52 24.97 19.69
C ILE A 219 -12.00 25.27 19.96
N GLN A 220 -12.90 24.70 19.15
CA GLN A 220 -14.34 24.95 19.25
C GLN A 220 -14.94 24.47 20.58
N GLN A 221 -14.47 23.33 21.10
CA GLN A 221 -14.91 22.86 22.43
C GLN A 221 -14.44 23.76 23.56
N THR A 222 -13.29 24.44 23.40
CA THR A 222 -12.75 25.33 24.43
C THR A 222 -13.43 26.70 24.40
N VAL A 223 -13.67 27.24 23.21
CA VAL A 223 -14.27 28.57 23.02
C VAL A 223 -15.79 28.55 23.24
N GLY A 224 -16.43 27.39 23.02
CA GLY A 224 -17.88 27.25 23.11
C GLY A 224 -18.56 27.82 21.87
N GLY A 225 -19.02 26.95 20.98
CA GLY A 225 -19.71 27.34 19.76
C GLY A 225 -20.50 26.18 19.15
N LYS A 226 -21.19 26.44 18.04
CA LYS A 226 -21.96 25.42 17.33
C LYS A 226 -21.00 24.47 16.60
N LEU A 227 -20.70 23.33 17.22
CA LEU A 227 -19.82 22.32 16.63
C LEU A 227 -20.38 21.78 15.30
N ALA A 228 -21.71 21.68 15.17
CA ALA A 228 -22.36 21.27 13.94
C ALA A 228 -22.00 22.19 12.75
N ASP A 229 -22.10 23.51 12.93
CA ASP A 229 -21.78 24.49 11.89
C ASP A 229 -20.31 24.41 11.46
N LEU A 230 -19.41 24.21 12.43
CA LEU A 230 -17.98 24.00 12.16
C LEU A 230 -17.76 22.74 11.32
N LEU A 231 -18.36 21.61 11.71
CA LEU A 231 -18.17 20.34 11.00
C LEU A 231 -18.74 20.38 9.57
N HIS A 232 -19.88 21.05 9.34
CA HIS A 232 -20.38 21.31 7.99
C HIS A 232 -19.40 22.16 7.17
N THR A 233 -18.90 23.25 7.75
CA THR A 233 -17.92 24.13 7.08
C THR A 233 -16.65 23.37 6.72
N LEU A 234 -16.14 22.49 7.60
CA LEU A 234 -14.97 21.66 7.32
C LEU A 234 -15.26 20.61 6.25
N ALA A 235 -16.45 19.98 6.26
CA ALA A 235 -16.84 19.03 5.23
C ALA A 235 -16.84 19.69 3.84
N ASP A 236 -17.46 20.87 3.73
CA ASP A 236 -17.53 21.63 2.47
C ASP A 236 -16.14 22.10 2.03
N PHE A 237 -15.30 22.56 2.97
CA PHE A 237 -13.92 22.95 2.68
C PHE A 237 -13.08 21.78 2.14
N ILE A 238 -13.17 20.60 2.75
CA ILE A 238 -12.43 19.42 2.28
C ILE A 238 -12.96 18.96 0.92
N ARG A 239 -14.28 18.97 0.68
CA ARG A 239 -14.87 18.65 -0.63
C ARG A 239 -14.38 19.60 -1.72
N ALA A 240 -14.43 20.91 -1.47
CA ALA A 240 -13.94 21.92 -2.41
C ALA A 240 -12.45 21.71 -2.72
N ARG A 241 -11.65 21.38 -1.71
CA ARG A 241 -10.23 21.09 -1.88
C ARG A 241 -9.99 19.84 -2.74
N GLU A 242 -10.78 18.78 -2.55
CA GLU A 242 -10.64 17.56 -3.35
C GLU A 242 -11.13 17.76 -4.79
N GLU A 243 -12.16 18.59 -5.01
CA GLU A 243 -12.60 18.99 -6.34
C GLU A 243 -11.48 19.71 -7.11
N VAL A 244 -10.83 20.69 -6.49
CA VAL A 244 -9.66 21.39 -7.08
C VAL A 244 -8.52 20.40 -7.37
N ARG A 245 -8.20 19.49 -6.45
CA ARG A 245 -7.16 18.45 -6.69
C ARG A 245 -7.53 17.54 -7.85
N ARG A 246 -8.81 17.16 -7.97
CA ARG A 246 -9.30 16.31 -9.04
C ARG A 246 -9.21 17.04 -10.38
N GLU A 247 -9.60 18.31 -10.43
CA GLU A 247 -9.48 19.14 -11.63
C GLU A 247 -8.01 19.26 -12.08
N VAL A 248 -7.10 19.58 -11.16
CA VAL A 248 -5.66 19.62 -11.44
C VAL A 248 -5.16 18.25 -11.92
N ARG A 249 -5.60 17.14 -11.30
CA ARG A 249 -5.22 15.79 -11.72
C ARG A 249 -5.69 15.47 -13.14
N VAL A 250 -6.89 15.89 -13.51
CA VAL A 250 -7.46 15.68 -14.86
C VAL A 250 -6.68 16.50 -15.89
N LEU A 251 -6.48 17.79 -15.64
CA LEU A 251 -5.72 18.69 -16.54
C LEU A 251 -4.27 18.22 -16.72
N THR A 252 -3.62 17.79 -15.64
CA THR A 252 -2.24 17.28 -15.71
C THR A 252 -2.16 15.89 -16.34
N ALA A 253 -3.22 15.08 -16.28
CA ALA A 253 -3.24 13.76 -16.93
C ALA A 253 -3.14 13.86 -18.44
N GLU A 254 -3.80 14.85 -19.06
CA GLU A 254 -3.75 15.09 -20.51
C GLU A 254 -2.30 15.37 -20.98
N GLY A 255 -1.62 16.30 -20.29
CA GLY A 255 -0.22 16.62 -20.57
C GLY A 255 0.72 15.44 -20.38
N ARG A 256 0.51 14.63 -19.32
CA ARG A 256 1.29 13.40 -19.08
C ARG A 256 1.05 12.36 -20.16
N MET A 257 -0.19 12.12 -20.55
CA MET A 257 -0.53 11.16 -21.60
C MET A 257 0.13 11.54 -22.92
N SER A 258 0.08 12.82 -23.29
CA SER A 258 0.76 13.33 -24.49
C SER A 258 2.27 13.12 -24.42
N ALA A 259 2.89 13.36 -23.26
CA ALA A 259 4.32 13.10 -23.04
C ALA A 259 4.70 11.62 -23.20
N TRP A 260 3.86 10.71 -22.70
CA TRP A 260 4.07 9.26 -22.84
C TRP A 260 3.92 8.80 -24.30
N VAL A 261 2.92 9.31 -25.02
CA VAL A 261 2.71 8.98 -26.44
C VAL A 261 3.87 9.50 -27.28
N LEU A 262 4.23 10.78 -27.15
CA LEU A 262 5.28 11.39 -27.96
C LEU A 262 6.68 10.85 -27.60
N GLY A 263 6.96 10.65 -26.31
CA GLY A 263 8.23 10.08 -25.84
C GLY A 263 8.38 8.59 -26.16
N GLY A 264 7.27 7.85 -26.24
CA GLY A 264 7.26 6.43 -26.59
C GLY A 264 7.37 6.16 -28.10
N LEU A 265 6.97 7.12 -28.94
CA LEU A 265 6.89 6.94 -30.40
C LEU A 265 8.25 6.56 -31.04
N PRO A 266 9.40 7.19 -30.70
CA PRO A 266 10.70 6.78 -31.23
C PRO A 266 11.10 5.36 -30.83
N LEU A 267 10.81 4.94 -29.59
CA LEU A 267 11.06 3.57 -29.13
C LEU A 267 10.17 2.56 -29.88
N PHE A 268 8.90 2.92 -30.06
CA PHE A 268 7.95 2.09 -30.80
C PHE A 268 8.38 1.91 -32.26
N LEU A 269 8.77 3.00 -32.95
CA LEU A 269 9.27 2.92 -34.32
C LEU A 269 10.55 2.10 -34.42
N LEU A 270 11.49 2.28 -33.49
CA LEU A 270 12.72 1.49 -33.44
C LEU A 270 12.42 -0.01 -33.32
N LEU A 271 11.50 -0.39 -32.42
CA LEU A 271 11.07 -1.79 -32.27
C LEU A 271 10.32 -2.31 -33.50
N ALA A 272 9.41 -1.51 -34.07
CA ALA A 272 8.63 -1.89 -35.24
C ALA A 272 9.54 -2.16 -36.45
N ILE A 273 10.50 -1.26 -36.72
CA ILE A 273 11.46 -1.41 -37.81
C ILE A 273 12.37 -2.63 -37.56
N GLN A 274 12.82 -2.84 -36.32
CA GLN A 274 13.61 -4.02 -35.94
C GLN A 274 12.89 -5.35 -36.23
N VAL A 275 11.55 -5.39 -36.10
CA VAL A 275 10.75 -6.59 -36.38
C VAL A 275 10.45 -6.74 -37.88
N ILE A 276 10.21 -5.63 -38.59
CA ILE A 276 9.83 -5.65 -40.01
C ILE A 276 11.06 -5.88 -40.90
N ASP A 277 12.15 -5.14 -40.68
CA ASP A 277 13.39 -5.22 -41.46
C ASP A 277 14.62 -5.16 -40.53
N PRO A 278 15.09 -6.32 -40.06
CA PRO A 278 16.28 -6.41 -39.21
C PRO A 278 17.58 -6.00 -39.92
N GLU A 279 17.64 -6.08 -41.25
CA GLU A 279 18.85 -5.73 -42.00
C GLU A 279 19.05 -4.22 -42.07
N TYR A 280 17.96 -3.47 -42.21
CA TYR A 280 17.96 -2.01 -42.17
C TYR A 280 18.51 -1.45 -40.84
N MET A 281 18.34 -2.18 -39.73
CA MET A 281 18.81 -1.75 -38.41
C MET A 281 20.24 -2.11 -38.05
N LYS A 282 20.90 -3.02 -38.79
CA LYS A 282 22.29 -3.44 -38.51
C LYS A 282 23.28 -2.27 -38.39
N PRO A 283 23.23 -1.22 -39.23
CA PRO A 283 24.14 -0.08 -39.13
C PRO A 283 23.91 0.79 -37.88
N MET A 284 22.70 0.79 -37.30
CA MET A 284 22.43 1.58 -36.08
C MET A 284 23.08 0.98 -34.83
N PHE A 285 23.35 -0.33 -34.81
CA PHE A 285 24.00 -1.00 -33.69
C PHE A 285 25.53 -1.11 -33.85
N GLN A 286 26.11 -0.47 -34.86
CA GLN A 286 27.54 -0.54 -35.16
C GLN A 286 28.15 0.85 -35.35
N GLY A 287 29.42 1.02 -34.97
CA GLY A 287 30.19 2.26 -35.19
C GLY A 287 29.47 3.51 -34.65
N TRP A 288 29.27 4.50 -35.51
CA TRP A 288 28.61 5.77 -35.19
C TRP A 288 27.11 5.65 -34.90
N GLY A 289 26.45 4.55 -35.29
CA GLY A 289 25.03 4.34 -35.03
C GLY A 289 24.67 4.33 -33.54
N ILE A 290 25.55 3.76 -32.70
CA ILE A 290 25.37 3.73 -31.24
C ILE A 290 25.42 5.14 -30.66
N ALA A 291 26.31 6.00 -31.18
CA ALA A 291 26.42 7.39 -30.73
C ALA A 291 25.17 8.20 -31.09
N VAL A 292 24.61 7.99 -32.30
CA VAL A 292 23.35 8.63 -32.72
C VAL A 292 22.17 8.13 -31.89
N LEU A 293 22.06 6.82 -31.65
CA LEU A 293 21.02 6.26 -30.77
C LEU A 293 21.12 6.82 -29.35
N ALA A 294 22.33 6.92 -28.80
CA ALA A 294 22.54 7.50 -27.47
C ALA A 294 22.14 8.98 -27.44
N ALA A 295 22.47 9.77 -28.47
CA ALA A 295 22.07 11.17 -28.58
C ALA A 295 20.55 11.34 -28.70
N THR A 296 19.88 10.51 -29.52
CA THR A 296 18.42 10.50 -29.65
C THR A 296 17.76 10.11 -28.33
N ALA A 297 18.23 9.06 -27.66
CA ALA A 297 17.72 8.63 -26.37
C ALA A 297 17.88 9.73 -25.30
N ALA A 298 19.03 10.39 -25.27
CA ALA A 298 19.28 11.52 -24.37
C ALA A 298 18.35 12.71 -24.65
N SER A 299 18.13 13.05 -25.93
CA SER A 299 17.23 14.12 -26.35
C SER A 299 15.77 13.84 -25.97
N VAL A 300 15.29 12.62 -26.22
CA VAL A 300 13.95 12.17 -25.82
C VAL A 300 13.80 12.19 -24.30
N ALA A 301 14.77 11.64 -23.56
CA ALA A 301 14.76 11.63 -22.10
C ALA A 301 14.76 13.05 -21.52
N ALA A 302 15.53 13.98 -22.10
CA ALA A 302 15.55 15.38 -21.72
C ALA A 302 14.19 16.05 -21.98
N GLY A 303 13.61 15.86 -23.17
CA GLY A 303 12.30 16.40 -23.53
C GLY A 303 11.18 15.88 -22.62
N THR A 304 11.10 14.56 -22.43
CA THR A 304 10.14 13.93 -21.52
C THR A 304 10.35 14.40 -20.07
N GLY A 305 11.60 14.57 -19.63
CA GLY A 305 11.95 15.08 -18.32
C GLY A 305 11.50 16.53 -18.09
N ILE A 306 11.61 17.40 -19.10
CA ILE A 306 11.12 18.79 -19.06
C ILE A 306 9.59 18.79 -18.94
N ILE A 307 8.89 17.98 -19.74
CA ILE A 307 7.42 17.90 -19.69
C ILE A 307 6.96 17.42 -18.31
N PHE A 308 7.59 16.38 -17.75
CA PHE A 308 7.23 15.90 -16.40
C PHE A 308 7.51 16.92 -15.29
N ARG A 309 8.49 17.81 -15.46
CA ARG A 309 8.70 18.92 -14.52
C ARG A 309 7.63 20.00 -14.67
N MET A 310 7.24 20.38 -15.89
CA MET A 310 6.21 21.39 -16.12
C MET A 310 4.84 20.95 -15.60
N VAL A 311 4.53 19.66 -15.71
CA VAL A 311 3.23 19.12 -15.29
C VAL A 311 3.14 18.88 -13.77
N LYS A 312 4.26 18.97 -13.04
CA LYS A 312 4.27 18.85 -11.59
C LYS A 312 3.83 20.17 -10.95
N ILE A 313 2.55 20.50 -11.06
CA ILE A 313 1.93 21.61 -10.33
C ILE A 313 1.71 21.14 -8.90
N GLU A 314 2.31 21.84 -7.95
CA GLU A 314 2.20 21.58 -6.52
C GLU A 314 0.91 22.25 -5.99
N VAL A 315 0.00 21.47 -5.39
CA VAL A 315 -1.27 21.92 -4.77
C VAL A 315 -1.24 21.67 -3.27
#